data_AF-A0A3A9YXL0-F1
#
_entry.id   AF-A0A3A9YXL0-F1
#
_cell.length_a   1.000
_cell.length_b   1.000
_cell.length_c   1.000
_cell.angle_alpha   90.00
_cell.angle_beta   90.00
_cell.angle_gamma   90.00
#
_symmetry.space_group_name_H-M   'P 1'
#
loop_
_entity.id
_entity.type
_entity.pdbx_description
1 polymer ?
#
loop_
_entity_poly.entity_id
_entity_poly.type
_entity_poly.pdbx_seq_one_letter_code
_entity_poly.pdbx_strand_id
1 'polypeptide(L)' 'MESYMRTTSPSVVVYDGRTYRSSVTYSAADGGTWSYVGICDGTSLWARDSEPDLAWPLAAVIDEVGPLSEAGTR' A
#
# COMPACT_ATOMS: atom_id res chain seq x y z
N MET A 1 -10.47 27.85 -2.34
CA MET A 1 -9.54 27.06 -3.17
C MET A 1 -9.47 25.70 -2.52
N GLU A 2 -10.54 24.94 -2.66
CA GLU A 2 -10.67 23.63 -2.04
C GLU A 2 -10.07 22.64 -3.02
N SER A 3 -8.81 22.28 -2.79
CA SER A 3 -8.14 21.23 -3.55
C SER A 3 -8.97 19.96 -3.34
N TYR A 4 -9.77 19.62 -4.35
CA TYR A 4 -10.40 18.31 -4.46
C TYR A 4 -9.30 17.29 -4.20
N MET A 5 -9.32 16.64 -3.03
CA MET A 5 -8.76 15.32 -2.93
C MET A 5 -9.58 14.50 -3.91
N ARG A 6 -9.07 14.35 -5.14
CA ARG A 6 -9.59 13.35 -6.07
C ARG A 6 -9.41 12.04 -5.30
N THR A 7 -10.48 11.55 -4.68
CA THR A 7 -10.62 10.17 -4.25
C THR A 7 -10.59 9.37 -5.54
N THR A 8 -9.37 9.21 -6.05
CA THR A 8 -9.10 8.44 -7.24
C THR A 8 -9.50 7.03 -6.86
N SER A 9 -10.44 6.49 -7.64
CA SER A 9 -11.09 5.19 -7.51
C SER A 9 -10.18 4.13 -6.88
N PRO A 10 -10.74 3.16 -6.12
CA PRO A 10 -9.95 2.12 -5.47
C PRO A 10 -8.95 1.55 -6.47
N SER A 11 -7.68 1.89 -6.28
CA SER A 11 -6.65 1.56 -7.25
C SER A 11 -6.20 0.16 -6.94
N VAL A 12 -6.28 -0.70 -7.95
CA VAL A 12 -5.83 -2.07 -7.86
C VAL A 12 -4.45 -2.15 -8.50
N VAL A 13 -3.47 -2.68 -7.78
CA VAL A 13 -2.16 -3.04 -8.33
C VAL A 13 -1.98 -4.55 -8.26
N VAL A 14 -1.40 -5.12 -9.31
CA VAL A 14 -0.98 -6.53 -9.32
C VAL A 14 0.54 -6.58 -9.20
N TYR A 15 1.03 -7.33 -8.23
CA TYR A 15 2.45 -7.58 -8.02
C TYR A 15 2.67 -9.06 -7.71
N ASP A 16 3.56 -9.71 -8.47
CA ASP A 16 3.88 -11.14 -8.33
C ASP A 16 2.62 -12.05 -8.29
N GLY A 17 1.64 -11.75 -9.16
CA GLY A 17 0.37 -12.49 -9.21
C GLY A 17 -0.61 -12.19 -8.05
N ARG A 18 -0.23 -11.38 -7.07
CA ARG A 18 -1.10 -10.91 -5.98
C ARG A 18 -1.74 -9.58 -6.33
N THR A 19 -3.01 -9.44 -5.94
CA THR A 19 -3.79 -8.23 -6.17
C THR A 19 -3.90 -7.42 -4.89
N TYR A 20 -3.50 -6.16 -4.94
CA TYR A 20 -3.54 -5.22 -3.83
C TYR A 20 -4.49 -4.06 -4.13
N ARG A 21 -5.23 -3.58 -3.13
CA ARG A 21 -6.31 -2.60 -3.27
C ARG A 21 -6.11 -1.45 -2.30
N SER A 22 -6.27 -0.22 -2.78
CA SER A 22 -6.11 0.98 -1.92
C SER A 22 -7.11 1.11 -0.78
N SER A 23 -8.24 0.40 -0.84
CA SER A 23 -9.26 0.40 0.22
C SER A 23 -9.02 -0.66 1.29
N VAL A 24 -7.93 -1.41 1.19
CA VAL A 24 -7.60 -2.52 2.09
C VAL A 24 -6.29 -2.20 2.76
N THR A 25 -6.25 -2.46 4.06
CA THR A 25 -5.01 -2.42 4.83
C THR A 25 -4.35 -3.79 4.78
N TYR A 26 -3.04 -3.83 4.70
CA TYR A 26 -2.28 -5.06 4.60
C TYR A 26 -1.39 -5.24 5.81
N SER A 27 -1.30 -6.47 6.32
CA SER A 27 -0.39 -6.85 7.40
C SER A 27 0.85 -7.53 6.83
N ALA A 28 2.00 -7.15 7.34
CA ALA A 28 3.28 -7.76 7.05
C ALA A 28 3.64 -8.86 8.07
N ALA A 29 4.65 -9.66 7.77
CA ALA A 29 5.09 -10.76 8.65
C ALA A 29 5.70 -10.25 9.96
N ASP A 30 6.26 -9.04 9.97
CA ASP A 30 6.77 -8.37 11.18
C ASP A 30 5.66 -7.81 12.09
N GLY A 31 4.39 -7.91 11.65
CA GLY A 31 3.24 -7.30 12.34
C GLY A 31 3.00 -5.84 11.95
N GLY A 32 3.78 -5.29 11.02
CA GLY A 32 3.56 -3.95 10.46
C GLY A 32 2.30 -3.88 9.62
N THR A 33 1.63 -2.73 9.67
CA THR A 33 0.43 -2.44 8.88
C THR A 33 0.80 -1.46 7.76
N TRP A 34 0.41 -1.79 6.53
CA TRP A 34 0.78 -1.07 5.32
C TRP A 34 -0.45 -0.71 4.49
N SER A 35 -0.41 0.49 3.92
CA SER A 35 -1.47 1.04 3.08
C SER A 35 -0.91 1.49 1.75
N TYR A 36 -1.63 1.20 0.67
CA TYR A 36 -1.28 1.71 -0.65
C TYR A 36 -1.57 3.22 -0.72
N VAL A 37 -0.59 4.00 -1.14
CA VAL A 37 -0.69 5.47 -1.19
C VAL A 37 -0.73 6.03 -2.61
N GLY A 38 -0.30 5.27 -3.61
CA GLY A 38 -0.37 5.70 -5.01
C GLY A 38 0.65 5.05 -5.92
N ILE A 39 0.88 5.68 -7.08
CA ILE A 39 1.91 5.31 -8.04
C ILE A 39 2.77 6.54 -8.34
N CYS A 40 4.09 6.35 -8.32
CA CYS A 40 5.07 7.34 -8.76
C CYS A 40 5.97 6.69 -9.83
N ASP A 41 6.07 7.31 -11.00
CA ASP A 41 6.87 6.81 -12.13
C ASP A 41 6.58 5.33 -12.48
N GLY A 42 5.29 4.95 -12.48
CA GLY A 42 4.86 3.56 -12.72
C GLY A 42 5.10 2.59 -11.57
N THR A 43 5.71 3.03 -10.47
CA THR A 43 5.98 2.22 -9.28
C THR A 43 4.93 2.45 -8.20
N SER A 44 4.30 1.38 -7.71
CA SER A 44 3.35 1.47 -6.61
C SER A 44 4.03 1.76 -5.28
N LEU A 45 3.50 2.74 -4.58
CA LEU A 45 4.01 3.24 -3.31
C LEU A 45 3.09 2.85 -2.16
N TRP A 46 3.72 2.55 -1.04
CA TRP A 46 3.12 2.00 0.17
C TRP A 46 3.70 2.72 1.38
N ALA A 47 2.84 3.09 2.32
CA ALA A 47 3.26 3.69 3.58
C ALA A 47 2.93 2.76 4.73
N ARG A 48 3.83 2.71 5.70
CA ARG A 48 3.59 2.05 6.98
C ARG A 48 2.69 2.95 7.82
N ASP A 49 1.71 2.38 8.50
CA ASP A 49 0.76 3.15 9.33
C ASP A 49 1.47 3.97 10.43
N SER A 50 2.58 3.43 10.95
CA SER A 50 3.43 4.12 11.93
C SER A 50 4.26 5.27 11.35
N GLU A 51 4.44 5.32 10.02
CA GLU A 51 5.30 6.28 9.32
C GLU A 51 4.62 6.75 8.01
N PRO A 52 3.47 7.45 8.09
CA PRO A 52 2.67 7.80 6.91
C PRO A 52 3.34 8.81 5.97
N ASP A 53 4.34 9.55 6.48
CA ASP A 53 5.13 10.51 5.71
C ASP A 53 6.19 9.84 4.81
N LEU A 54 6.42 8.54 4.99
CA LEU A 54 7.38 7.74 4.22
C LEU A 54 6.65 6.75 3.32
N ALA A 55 6.83 6.92 2.01
CA ALA A 55 6.24 6.07 1.00
C ALA A 55 7.32 5.26 0.27
N TRP A 56 7.18 3.94 0.28
CA TRP A 56 8.17 2.99 -0.20
C TRP A 56 7.61 2.17 -1.37
N PRO A 57 8.44 1.78 -2.33
CA PRO A 57 7.99 0.91 -3.42
C PRO A 57 7.59 -0.47 -2.87
N LEU A 58 6.50 -1.04 -3.39
CA LEU A 58 5.98 -2.35 -2.93
C LEU A 58 7.05 -3.45 -2.89
N ALA A 59 7.95 -3.47 -3.86
CA ALA A 59 9.05 -4.42 -3.92
C ALA A 59 9.99 -4.29 -2.70
N ALA A 60 10.31 -3.06 -2.27
CA ALA A 60 11.15 -2.84 -1.09
C ALA A 60 10.43 -3.20 0.20
N VAL A 61 9.12 -2.92 0.29
CA VAL A 61 8.31 -3.37 1.42
C VAL A 61 8.35 -4.90 1.54
N ILE A 62 8.12 -5.62 0.45
CA ILE A 62 8.13 -7.09 0.46
C ILE A 62 9.53 -7.65 0.74
N ASP A 63 10.59 -6.99 0.26
CA ASP A 63 11.98 -7.37 0.55
C ASP A 63 12.32 -7.22 2.04
N GLU A 64 11.87 -6.12 2.68
CA GLU A 64 12.13 -5.87 4.10
C GLU A 64 11.28 -6.74 5.03
N VAL A 65 9.95 -6.70 4.87
CA VAL A 65 9.00 -7.26 5.85
C VAL A 65 8.28 -8.52 5.36
N GLY A 66 8.64 -9.00 4.17
CA GLY A 66 8.02 -10.15 3.54
C GLY A 66 6.68 -9.83 2.88
N PRO A 67 6.00 -10.87 2.35
CA PRO A 67 4.77 -10.68 1.62
C PRO A 67 3.64 -10.11 2.49
N LEU A 68 3.05 -9.03 2.00
CA LEU A 68 1.87 -8.43 2.59
C LEU A 68 0.63 -9.33 2.39
N SER A 69 -0.19 -9.45 3.45
CA SER A 69 -1.47 -10.17 3.45
C SER A 69 -2.62 -9.21 3.72
N GLU A 70 -3.77 -9.38 3.06
CA GLU A 70 -4.95 -8.56 3.36
C GLU A 70 -5.30 -8.71 4.84
N ALA A 71 -5.29 -7.59 5.58
CA ALA A 71 -5.77 -7.59 6.95
C ALA A 71 -7.29 -7.77 6.86
N GLY A 72 -7.77 -8.97 7.18
CA GLY A 72 -9.20 -9.26 7.12
C GLY A 72 -9.96 -8.27 8.01
N THR A 73 -10.81 -7.45 7.39
CA THR A 73 -11.84 -6.70 8.11
C THR A 73 -12.68 -7.71 8.89
N ARG A 74 -12.52 -7.75 10.22
CA ARG A 74 -13.41 -8.52 11.10
C ARG A 74 -14.70 -7.75 11.33
#